data_AF-A0A896Z9L0-F1
#
_entry.id   AF-A0A896Z9L0-F1
#
_cell.length_a   1.000
_cell.length_b   1.000
_cell.length_c   1.000
_cell.angle_alpha   90.00
_cell.angle_beta   90.00
_cell.angle_gamma   90.00
#
_symmetry.space_group_name_H-M   'P 1'
#
loop_
_entity.id
_entity.type
_entity.pdbx_description
1 polymer ?
#
loop_
_entity_poly.entity_id
_entity_poly.type
_entity_poly.pdbx_seq_one_letter_code
_entity_poly.pdbx_strand_id
1 'polypeptide(L)'
;MLITTRKFTTKAESDKPKKPRKRTNSDNPLTLTDYLKQVLIGLTLGDVSLEKATSNSNVRVRFDQSTIHSGYLFFLYELFMLYTLSPTKSTFRKPDKRTGNIYNSLVFKTRMLPCF
;
A
#
# COMPACT_ATOMS: atom_id res chain seq x y z
N MET A 1 3.73 -54.86 1.35
CA MET A 1 3.98 -53.53 0.74
C MET A 1 2.68 -53.08 0.08
N LEU A 2 1.84 -52.28 0.76
CA LEU A 2 0.59 -51.76 0.22
C LEU A 2 0.80 -50.29 -0.19
N ILE A 3 0.59 -49.99 -1.46
CA ILE A 3 0.75 -48.63 -2.01
C ILE A 3 -0.65 -47.99 -2.02
N THR A 4 -0.89 -47.05 -1.11
CA THR A 4 -2.13 -46.26 -1.06
C THR A 4 -2.07 -45.14 -2.09
N THR A 5 -2.88 -45.22 -3.15
CA THR A 5 -3.06 -44.11 -4.10
C THR A 5 -4.11 -43.13 -3.57
N ARG A 6 -3.68 -41.93 -3.20
CA ARG A 6 -4.60 -40.81 -2.88
C ARG A 6 -5.16 -40.25 -4.18
N LYS A 7 -6.47 -40.39 -4.39
CA LYS A 7 -7.19 -39.71 -5.47
C LYS A 7 -7.35 -38.23 -5.10
N PHE A 8 -6.74 -37.35 -5.88
CA PHE A 8 -6.99 -35.90 -5.81
C PHE A 8 -8.28 -35.60 -6.57
N THR A 9 -9.31 -35.13 -5.89
CA THR A 9 -10.54 -34.58 -6.48
C THR A 9 -10.31 -33.12 -6.83
N THR A 10 -10.19 -32.83 -8.13
CA THR A 10 -10.23 -31.46 -8.66
C THR A 10 -11.66 -30.91 -8.54
N LYS A 11 -11.86 -29.90 -7.69
CA LYS A 11 -13.08 -29.10 -7.72
C LYS A 11 -13.12 -28.35 -9.05
N ALA A 12 -14.21 -28.52 -9.81
CA ALA A 12 -14.47 -27.77 -11.02
C ALA A 12 -14.62 -26.28 -10.67
N GLU A 13 -13.62 -25.50 -11.02
CA GLU A 13 -13.67 -24.05 -10.94
C GLU A 13 -14.51 -23.54 -12.12
N SER A 14 -15.64 -22.91 -11.80
CA SER A 14 -16.52 -22.31 -12.79
C SER A 14 -15.78 -21.17 -13.51
N ASP A 15 -15.36 -21.45 -14.74
CA ASP A 15 -14.66 -20.53 -15.62
C ASP A 15 -15.63 -19.45 -16.14
N LYS A 16 -15.87 -18.42 -15.33
CA LYS A 16 -16.52 -17.19 -15.79
C LYS A 16 -15.44 -16.24 -16.30
N PRO A 17 -15.50 -15.76 -17.55
CA PRO A 17 -14.50 -14.83 -18.07
C PRO A 17 -14.51 -13.55 -17.22
N LYS A 18 -13.38 -13.27 -16.55
CA LYS A 18 -13.18 -12.00 -15.83
C LYS A 18 -13.17 -10.88 -16.87
N LYS A 19 -14.30 -10.16 -16.99
CA LYS A 19 -14.41 -8.98 -17.85
C LYS A 19 -13.26 -8.02 -17.54
N PRO A 20 -12.53 -7.49 -18.56
CA PRO A 20 -11.50 -6.50 -18.32
C PRO A 20 -12.15 -5.28 -17.67
N ARG A 21 -11.64 -4.88 -16.49
CA ARG A 21 -12.04 -3.62 -15.85
C ARG A 21 -11.64 -2.49 -16.79
N LYS A 22 -12.59 -1.89 -17.50
CA LYS A 22 -12.41 -0.61 -18.19
C LYS A 22 -11.98 0.42 -17.13
N ARG A 23 -10.75 0.92 -17.23
CA ARG A 23 -10.33 2.11 -16.48
C ARG A 23 -11.05 3.29 -17.14
N THR A 24 -12.01 3.89 -16.45
CA THR A 24 -12.51 5.21 -16.81
C THR A 24 -11.32 6.16 -16.72
N ASN A 25 -10.86 6.63 -17.87
CA ASN A 25 -9.83 7.65 -17.95
C ASN A 25 -10.49 8.94 -17.48
N SER A 26 -10.17 9.40 -16.27
CA SER A 26 -10.59 10.73 -15.84
C SER A 26 -9.78 11.75 -16.64
N ASP A 27 -10.46 12.63 -17.36
CA ASP A 27 -9.84 13.58 -18.32
C ASP A 27 -8.79 14.51 -17.69
N ASN A 28 -8.73 14.59 -16.35
CA ASN A 28 -7.67 15.29 -15.63
C ASN A 28 -6.81 14.30 -14.81
N PRO A 29 -5.55 14.05 -15.20
CA PRO A 29 -4.64 13.26 -14.39
C PRO A 29 -4.29 14.04 -13.11
N LEU A 30 -4.32 13.37 -11.96
CA LEU A 30 -3.79 13.94 -10.72
C LEU A 30 -2.28 14.17 -10.89
N THR A 31 -1.85 15.43 -10.74
CA THR A 31 -0.44 15.83 -10.76
C THR A 31 0.00 16.31 -9.38
N LEU A 32 1.29 16.16 -9.06
CA LEU A 32 1.87 16.75 -7.85
C LEU A 32 2.20 18.22 -8.09
N THR A 33 1.91 19.06 -7.10
CA THR A 33 2.42 20.44 -7.05
C THR A 33 3.94 20.43 -6.84
N ASP A 34 4.64 21.49 -7.22
CA ASP A 34 6.10 21.56 -7.06
C ASP A 34 6.54 21.47 -5.59
N TYR A 35 5.73 22.04 -4.68
CA TYR A 35 5.91 21.85 -3.24
C TYR A 35 5.83 20.38 -2.84
N LEU A 36 4.79 19.65 -3.27
CA LEU A 36 4.66 18.23 -2.94
C LEU A 36 5.76 17.37 -3.56
N LYS A 37 6.33 17.76 -4.71
CA LYS A 37 7.51 17.08 -5.28
C LYS A 37 8.73 17.23 -4.37
N GLN A 38 9.01 18.44 -3.88
CA GLN A 38 10.12 18.68 -2.96
C GLN A 38 9.94 17.94 -1.64
N VAL A 39 8.73 18.01 -1.07
CA VAL A 39 8.36 17.25 0.13
C VAL A 39 8.55 15.75 -0.10
N LEU A 40 8.10 15.23 -1.25
CA LEU A 40 8.26 13.81 -1.60
C LEU A 40 9.73 13.39 -1.70
N ILE A 41 10.61 14.23 -2.27
CA ILE A 41 12.06 13.98 -2.31
C ILE A 41 12.60 13.86 -0.89
N GLY A 42 12.30 14.82 0.00
CA GLY A 42 12.76 14.77 1.40
C GLY A 42 12.24 13.53 2.14
N LEU A 43 10.97 13.19 1.96
CA LEU A 43 10.35 12.02 2.57
C LEU A 43 10.97 10.70 2.08
N THR A 44 11.28 10.61 0.79
CA THR A 44 11.89 9.42 0.18
C THR A 44 13.30 9.17 0.71
N LEU A 45 14.02 10.22 1.10
CA LEU A 45 15.35 10.10 1.70
C LEU A 45 15.31 9.70 3.19
N GLY A 46 14.19 9.93 3.87
CA GLY A 46 14.05 9.65 5.31
C GLY A 46 13.24 8.39 5.59
N ASP A 47 11.92 8.56 5.68
CA ASP A 47 11.07 7.67 6.48
C ASP A 47 10.06 6.87 5.63
N VAL A 48 9.95 7.19 4.35
CA VAL A 48 8.87 6.72 3.50
C VAL A 48 9.31 5.57 2.60
N SER A 49 8.40 4.65 2.34
CA SER A 49 8.64 3.50 1.46
C SER A 49 7.89 3.64 0.14
N LEU A 50 8.62 3.55 -0.97
CA LEU A 50 8.05 3.46 -2.30
C LEU A 50 7.75 1.99 -2.64
N GLU A 51 6.47 1.66 -2.84
CA GLU A 51 6.00 0.31 -3.13
C GLU A 51 5.46 0.22 -4.57
N LYS A 52 5.76 -0.88 -5.28
CA LYS A 52 5.12 -1.25 -6.55
C LYS A 52 4.47 -2.63 -6.43
N ALA A 53 3.33 -2.83 -7.06
CA ALA A 53 2.63 -4.13 -7.04
C ALA A 53 3.29 -5.13 -8.00
N THR A 54 3.70 -4.66 -9.17
CA THR A 54 4.36 -5.43 -10.22
C THR A 54 5.47 -4.59 -10.85
N SER A 55 6.31 -5.19 -11.70
CA SER A 55 7.36 -4.47 -12.43
C SER A 55 6.80 -3.33 -13.29
N ASN A 56 5.59 -3.50 -13.82
CA ASN A 56 4.93 -2.56 -14.73
C ASN A 56 3.87 -1.68 -14.05
N SER A 57 3.73 -1.76 -12.73
CA SER A 57 2.79 -0.90 -12.00
C SER A 57 3.45 0.41 -11.60
N ASN A 58 2.67 1.49 -11.61
CA ASN A 58 3.07 2.76 -11.00
C ASN A 58 3.44 2.57 -9.53
N VAL A 59 4.31 3.46 -9.05
CA VAL A 59 4.72 3.52 -7.66
C VAL A 59 3.58 4.06 -6.80
N ARG A 60 3.50 3.59 -5.56
CA ARG A 60 2.76 4.26 -4.49
C ARG A 60 3.69 4.57 -3.34
N VAL A 61 3.28 5.54 -2.55
CA VAL A 61 3.99 5.99 -1.37
C VAL A 61 3.30 5.40 -0.15
N ARG A 62 4.06 4.71 0.70
CA ARG A 62 3.60 4.18 1.98
C ARG A 62 4.22 4.94 3.12
N PHE A 63 3.35 5.46 3.98
CA PHE A 63 3.69 6.13 5.22
C PHE A 63 3.39 5.20 6.38
N ASP A 64 4.36 4.98 7.26
CA ASP A 64 4.26 4.04 8.37
C ASP A 64 5.05 4.59 9.57
N GLN A 65 4.34 5.03 10.61
CA GLN A 65 4.95 5.63 11.80
C GLN A 65 4.39 5.03 13.08
N SER A 66 5.17 5.09 14.15
CA SER A 66 4.70 4.69 15.48
C SER A 66 3.57 5.61 15.94
N THR A 67 2.71 5.11 16.84
CA THR A 67 1.60 5.93 17.39
C THR A 67 2.09 7.17 18.15
N ILE A 68 3.35 7.17 18.62
CA ILE A 68 3.99 8.31 19.28
C ILE A 68 4.12 9.51 18.33
N HIS A 69 4.35 9.25 17.04
CA HIS A 69 4.47 10.28 15.99
C HIS A 69 3.18 10.42 15.16
N SER A 70 2.03 10.14 15.76
CA SER A 70 0.72 10.22 15.10
C SER A 70 0.45 11.59 14.51
N GLY A 71 0.78 12.68 15.20
CA GLY A 71 0.60 14.04 14.70
C GLY A 71 1.33 14.31 13.38
N TYR A 72 2.58 13.82 13.26
CA TYR A 72 3.34 13.93 12.01
C TYR A 72 2.69 13.13 10.89
N LEU A 73 2.23 11.92 11.17
CA LEU A 73 1.55 11.09 10.17
C LEU A 73 0.23 11.73 9.70
N PHE A 74 -0.54 12.34 10.61
CA PHE A 74 -1.77 13.05 10.24
C PHE A 74 -1.49 14.28 9.38
N PHE A 75 -0.45 15.06 9.69
CA PHE A 75 -0.01 16.15 8.83
C PHE A 75 0.36 15.67 7.42
N LEU A 76 1.09 14.57 7.31
CA LEU A 76 1.40 13.96 6.01
C LEU A 76 0.15 13.44 5.31
N TYR A 77 -0.80 12.87 6.05
CA TYR A 77 -2.07 12.44 5.48
C TYR A 77 -2.83 13.63 4.89
N GLU A 78 -2.88 14.77 5.57
CA GLU A 78 -3.51 15.98 5.06
C GLU A 78 -2.85 16.48 3.77
N LEU A 79 -1.51 16.49 3.71
CA LEU A 79 -0.78 16.86 2.49
C LEU A 79 -1.08 15.95 1.30
N PHE A 80 -1.28 14.65 1.56
CA PHE A 80 -1.48 13.65 0.51
C PHE A 80 -2.92 13.18 0.36
N MET A 81 -3.90 13.80 1.04
CA MET A 81 -5.25 13.24 1.17
C MET A 81 -5.93 12.99 -0.20
N LEU A 82 -5.73 13.90 -1.15
CA LEU A 82 -6.28 13.81 -2.52
C LEU A 82 -5.74 12.62 -3.30
N TYR A 83 -4.56 12.12 -2.92
CA TYR A 83 -3.89 10.99 -3.54
C TYR A 83 -4.16 9.67 -2.82
N THR A 84 -4.98 9.66 -1.75
CA THR A 84 -5.33 8.48 -0.96
C THR A 84 -6.78 8.06 -1.20
N LEU A 85 -7.09 6.77 -0.98
CA LEU A 85 -8.47 6.26 -1.03
C LEU A 85 -9.05 5.92 0.35
N SER A 86 -8.17 5.81 1.35
CA SER A 86 -8.54 5.38 2.68
C SER A 86 -7.82 6.22 3.71
N PRO A 87 -8.47 6.51 4.86
CA PRO A 87 -7.82 7.20 5.97
C PRO A 87 -6.69 6.36 6.56
N THR A 88 -5.92 6.97 7.45
CA THR A 88 -4.91 6.30 8.28
C THR A 88 -5.51 5.13 9.05
N LYS A 89 -4.80 4.01 9.09
CA LYS A 89 -5.21 2.81 9.81
C LYS A 89 -4.19 2.47 10.89
N SER A 90 -4.68 2.09 12.07
CA SER A 90 -3.83 1.48 13.10
C SER A 90 -3.56 0.02 12.76
N THR A 91 -2.31 -0.39 12.94
CA THR A 91 -1.83 -1.74 12.64
C THR A 91 -0.95 -2.22 13.79
N PHE A 92 -1.17 -3.47 14.21
CA PHE A 92 -0.27 -4.14 15.15
C PHE A 92 0.93 -4.67 14.37
N ARG A 93 2.13 -4.30 14.81
CA ARG A 93 3.36 -4.86 14.24
C ARG A 93 3.58 -6.28 14.75
N LYS A 94 4.42 -7.02 14.03
CA LYS A 94 4.94 -8.29 14.54
C LYS A 94 5.71 -8.00 15.84
N PRO A 95 5.68 -8.93 16.81
CA PRO A 95 6.49 -8.80 18.02
C PRO A 95 7.95 -8.52 17.66
N ASP A 96 8.55 -7.54 18.35
CA ASP A 96 9.97 -7.29 18.22
C ASP A 96 10.74 -8.55 18.60
N LYS A 97 11.60 -9.04 17.70
CA LYS A 97 12.36 -10.28 17.90
C LYS A 97 13.30 -10.19 19.11
N ARG A 98 13.73 -8.99 19.50
CA ARG A 98 14.66 -8.78 20.61
C ARG A 98 13.96 -8.68 21.96
N THR A 99 12.79 -8.04 22.01
CA THR A 99 12.12 -7.70 23.27
C THR A 99 10.81 -8.44 23.49
N GLY A 100 10.23 -9.04 22.44
CA GLY A 100 8.91 -9.68 22.47
C GLY A 100 7.73 -8.69 22.49
N ASN A 101 8.01 -7.37 22.57
CA ASN A 101 6.97 -6.36 22.67
C ASN A 101 6.27 -6.15 21.32
N ILE A 102 4.96 -5.93 21.40
CA ILE A 102 4.12 -5.58 20.24
C ILE A 102 3.90 -4.07 20.25
N TYR A 103 4.30 -3.44 19.16
CA TYR A 103 4.12 -2.00 18.97
C TYR A 103 3.00 -1.72 17.97
N ASN A 104 2.31 -0.61 18.20
CA ASN A 104 1.28 -0.10 17.31
C ASN A 104 1.89 0.91 16.33
N SER A 105 1.51 0.81 15.06
CA SER A 105 1.86 1.79 14.03
C SER A 105 0.62 2.27 13.30
N LEU A 106 0.62 3.55 12.96
CA LEU A 106 -0.35 4.14 12.06
C LEU A 106 0.22 4.14 10.64
N VAL A 107 -0.62 3.78 9.67
CA VAL A 107 -0.22 3.58 8.27
C VAL A 107 -1.25 4.14 7.33
N PHE A 108 -0.80 4.81 6.28
CA PHE A 108 -1.62 5.08 5.10
C PHE A 108 -0.80 4.93 3.82
N LYS A 109 -1.51 4.83 2.69
CA LYS A 109 -0.88 4.62 1.37
C LYS A 109 -1.55 5.49 0.33
N THR A 110 -0.76 6.05 -0.56
CA THR A 110 -1.29 6.70 -1.76
C THR A 110 -1.75 5.67 -2.78
N ARG A 111 -2.51 6.14 -3.77
CA ARG A 111 -2.85 5.41 -4.99
C ARG A 111 -1.59 5.18 -5.83
N MET A 112 -1.58 4.10 -6.62
CA MET A 112 -0.53 3.83 -7.61
C MET A 112 -0.74 4.74 -8.83
N LEU A 113 -0.29 5.98 -8.72
CA LEU A 113 -0.49 7.02 -9.73
C LEU A 113 0.81 7.27 -10.52
N PRO A 114 0.72 7.68 -11.79
CA PRO A 114 1.90 8.00 -12.59
C PRO A 114 2.69 9.22 -12.10
N CYS A 115 2.12 10.00 -11.17
CA CYS A 115 2.72 11.21 -10.64
C CYS A 115 3.69 10.97 -9.46
N PHE A 116 3.89 9.73 -9.03
CA PHE A 116 4.79 9.32 -7.95
C PHE A 116 5.99 8.53 -8.46
#